data_AF-A0A0B0NCC9-F1
#
_entry.id   AF-A0A0B0NCC9-F1
#
_cell.length_a   1.000
_cell.length_b   1.000
_cell.length_c   1.000
_cell.angle_alpha   90.00
_cell.angle_beta   90.00
_cell.angle_gamma   90.00
#
_symmetry.space_group_name_H-M   'P 1'
#
loop_
_entity.id
_entity.type
_entity.pdbx_description
1 polymer ?
#
loop_
_entity_poly.entity_id
_entity_poly.type
_entity_poly.pdbx_seq_one_letter_code
_entity_poly.pdbx_strand_id
1 'polypeptide(L)'
;MSNHAQVPGEPTETTTSLVETATGAIQGFRPIKQIHEHLCAFHFYGYDMTRQVEAHHFCAHQNEEMRQCLIYDTPEADAKLIGLEYMISENLFLTLPDEEKPLWHSHLYEVKSGVLFMPRVPGPIERHGLDKVCKTYGKTIHFWQVDKGDNLPLGLPQLMMALTRDGQLDEELGRDVEKRFGVSFEKERVKRAELTGPTHGIHPLANGGGKGLIPKLREVDCKPADSVPRVFV
;
A
#
# COMPACT_ATOMS: atom_id res chain seq x y z
N MET A 1 19.30 -11.01 -1.68
CA MET A 1 18.46 -12.05 -1.05
C MET A 1 17.67 -11.33 0.00
N SER A 2 16.35 -11.23 -0.11
CA SER A 2 15.56 -10.48 0.87
C SER A 2 15.65 -11.21 2.20
N ASN A 3 15.91 -10.48 3.29
CA ASN A 3 16.04 -11.02 4.65
C ASN A 3 14.66 -11.34 5.27
N HIS A 4 13.65 -11.64 4.46
CA HIS A 4 12.30 -11.85 4.96
C HIS A 4 12.14 -13.26 5.53
N ALA A 5 11.60 -13.34 6.75
CA ALA A 5 11.30 -14.61 7.40
C ALA A 5 10.35 -15.45 6.52
N GLN A 6 10.72 -16.69 6.25
CA GLN A 6 9.91 -17.62 5.46
C GLN A 6 8.62 -17.97 6.21
N VAL A 7 7.50 -18.05 5.49
CA VAL A 7 6.22 -18.51 6.06
C VAL A 7 6.37 -19.97 6.52
N PRO A 8 6.03 -20.31 7.77
CA PRO A 8 6.20 -21.67 8.29
C PRO A 8 5.12 -22.61 7.71
N GLY A 9 5.48 -23.88 7.55
CA GLY A 9 4.58 -24.92 7.06
C GLY A 9 5.29 -25.90 6.11
N GLU A 10 4.61 -27.00 5.79
CA GLU A 10 5.08 -27.92 4.75
C GLU A 10 4.93 -27.26 3.36
N PRO A 11 5.83 -27.53 2.40
CA PRO A 11 5.66 -27.11 1.02
C PRO A 11 4.34 -27.61 0.42
N THR A 12 3.77 -26.86 -0.52
CA THR A 12 2.60 -27.33 -1.27
C THR A 12 2.92 -28.66 -1.97
N GLU A 13 2.18 -29.71 -1.62
CA GLU A 13 2.35 -31.03 -2.23
C GLU A 13 2.04 -31.00 -3.74
N THR A 14 2.70 -31.88 -4.51
CA THR A 14 2.51 -31.99 -5.97
C THR A 14 1.04 -32.21 -6.35
N THR A 15 0.32 -32.99 -5.55
CA THR A 15 -1.12 -33.25 -5.72
C THR A 15 -1.94 -31.97 -5.62
N THR A 16 -1.67 -31.15 -4.59
CA THR A 16 -2.31 -29.85 -4.39
C THR A 16 -1.96 -28.88 -5.51
N SER A 17 -0.69 -28.79 -5.89
CA SER A 17 -0.23 -27.92 -6.99
C SER A 17 -0.89 -28.26 -8.33
N LEU A 18 -1.11 -29.54 -8.63
CA LEU A 18 -1.85 -29.98 -9.82
C LEU A 18 -3.32 -29.53 -9.77
N VAL A 19 -3.99 -29.66 -8.62
CA VAL A 19 -5.38 -29.20 -8.42
C VAL A 19 -5.48 -27.68 -8.54
N GLU A 20 -4.55 -26.93 -7.94
CA GLU A 20 -4.47 -25.48 -8.05
C GLU A 20 -4.26 -25.02 -9.50
N THR A 21 -3.39 -25.70 -10.25
CA THR A 21 -3.18 -25.42 -11.67
C THR A 21 -4.47 -25.64 -12.49
N ALA A 22 -5.15 -26.78 -12.26
CA ALA A 22 -6.38 -27.11 -12.96
C ALA A 22 -7.52 -26.13 -12.62
N THR A 23 -7.71 -25.83 -11.33
CA THR A 23 -8.72 -24.86 -10.87
C THR A 23 -8.40 -23.45 -11.36
N GLY A 24 -7.13 -23.05 -11.37
CA GLY A 24 -6.68 -21.76 -11.89
C GLY A 24 -6.91 -21.57 -13.40
N ALA A 25 -6.91 -22.66 -14.17
CA ALA A 25 -7.26 -22.63 -15.59
C ALA A 25 -8.78 -22.53 -15.85
N ILE A 26 -9.60 -23.07 -14.94
CA ILE A 26 -11.07 -23.13 -15.08
C ILE A 26 -11.76 -21.89 -14.48
N GLN A 27 -11.27 -21.39 -13.35
CA GLN A 27 -11.91 -20.30 -12.63
C GLN A 27 -11.61 -18.92 -13.24
N GLY A 28 -12.61 -18.05 -13.21
CA GLY A 28 -12.49 -16.68 -13.71
C GLY A 28 -11.97 -15.71 -12.65
N PHE A 29 -10.69 -15.34 -12.70
CA PHE A 29 -10.11 -14.32 -11.82
C PHE A 29 -10.32 -12.87 -12.31
N ARG A 30 -11.55 -12.54 -12.74
CA ARG A 30 -11.84 -11.23 -13.37
C ARG A 30 -11.38 -10.03 -12.53
N PRO A 31 -11.62 -9.96 -11.20
CA PRO A 31 -11.18 -8.82 -10.38
C PRO A 31 -9.65 -8.67 -10.35
N ILE A 32 -8.91 -9.77 -10.15
CA ILE A 32 -7.44 -9.74 -10.12
C ILE A 32 -6.87 -9.37 -11.49
N LYS A 33 -7.51 -9.82 -12.57
CA LYS A 33 -7.13 -9.46 -13.95
C LYS A 33 -7.40 -8.00 -14.33
N GLN A 34 -8.02 -7.19 -13.45
CA GLN A 34 -8.13 -5.73 -13.64
C GLN A 34 -6.91 -4.95 -13.13
N ILE A 35 -6.00 -5.58 -12.39
CA ILE A 35 -4.77 -4.94 -11.93
C ILE A 35 -3.93 -4.56 -13.15
N HIS A 36 -3.61 -3.28 -13.28
CA HIS A 36 -2.95 -2.71 -14.46
C HIS A 36 -1.80 -1.75 -14.11
N GLU A 37 -1.52 -1.56 -12.83
CA GLU A 37 -0.52 -0.60 -12.34
C GLU A 37 0.30 -1.23 -11.21
N HIS A 38 1.63 -1.07 -11.29
CA HIS A 38 2.57 -1.45 -10.26
C HIS A 38 3.32 -0.20 -9.78
N LEU A 39 3.22 0.12 -8.49
CA LEU A 39 3.97 1.21 -7.85
C LEU A 39 4.92 0.62 -6.81
N CYS A 40 6.12 1.18 -6.70
CA CYS A 40 7.00 0.99 -5.55
C CYS A 40 7.00 2.28 -4.72
N ALA A 41 6.77 2.16 -3.42
CA ALA A 41 6.77 3.27 -2.46
C ALA A 41 7.28 2.80 -1.09
N PHE A 42 7.27 3.68 -0.09
CA PHE A 42 7.69 3.35 1.27
C PHE A 42 6.65 3.78 2.29
N HIS A 43 6.22 2.82 3.08
CA HIS A 43 5.23 3.01 4.12
C HIS A 43 5.86 3.11 5.49
N PHE A 44 5.30 4.02 6.28
CA PHE A 44 5.67 4.28 7.66
C PHE A 44 4.51 3.91 8.56
N TYR A 45 4.80 3.39 9.75
CA TYR A 45 3.72 3.17 10.71
C TYR A 45 3.15 4.52 11.14
N GLY A 46 1.83 4.67 11.07
CA GLY A 46 1.16 5.95 11.31
C GLY A 46 1.37 6.51 12.72
N TYR A 47 1.88 5.72 13.66
CA TYR A 47 2.30 6.15 15.01
C TYR A 47 3.81 6.25 15.21
N ASP A 48 4.61 5.73 14.27
CA ASP A 48 6.06 5.61 14.38
C ASP A 48 6.70 5.70 12.99
N MET A 49 7.04 6.93 12.60
CA MET A 49 7.69 7.24 11.32
C MET A 49 9.17 6.81 11.25
N THR A 50 9.70 6.10 12.26
CA THR A 50 11.05 5.52 12.18
C THR A 50 11.05 4.11 11.60
N ARG A 51 9.88 3.44 11.60
CA ARG A 51 9.71 2.09 11.05
C ARG A 51 9.19 2.17 9.62
N GLN A 52 9.95 1.59 8.70
CA GLN A 52 9.74 1.74 7.26
C GLN A 52 9.58 0.37 6.59
N VAL A 53 8.71 0.31 5.57
CA VAL A 53 8.45 -0.88 4.78
C VAL A 53 8.42 -0.48 3.31
N GLU A 54 9.28 -1.07 2.49
CA GLU A 54 9.12 -1.01 1.02
C GLU A 54 7.80 -1.69 0.65
N ALA A 55 7.00 -1.03 -0.15
CA ALA A 55 5.64 -1.44 -0.45
C ALA A 55 5.39 -1.46 -1.95
N HIS A 56 5.01 -2.63 -2.47
CA HIS A 56 4.66 -2.83 -3.87
C HIS A 56 3.15 -2.87 -4.04
N HIS A 57 2.63 -1.81 -4.66
CA HIS A 57 1.21 -1.63 -4.92
C HIS A 57 0.85 -2.23 -6.27
N PHE A 58 -0.15 -3.09 -6.28
CA PHE A 58 -0.74 -3.66 -7.48
C PHE A 58 -2.18 -3.18 -7.58
N CYS A 59 -2.38 -2.13 -8.37
CA CYS A 59 -3.59 -1.32 -8.37
C CYS A 59 -4.51 -1.60 -9.56
N ALA A 60 -5.80 -1.49 -9.29
CA ALA A 60 -6.86 -1.46 -10.29
C ALA A 60 -7.75 -0.23 -10.04
N HIS A 61 -8.11 0.48 -11.11
CA HIS A 61 -9.13 1.52 -11.04
C HIS A 61 -10.51 0.92 -10.79
N GLN A 62 -11.27 1.51 -9.87
CA GLN A 62 -12.74 1.36 -9.85
C GLN A 62 -13.39 2.40 -10.78
N ASN A 63 -12.81 3.60 -10.84
CA ASN A 63 -13.16 4.67 -11.77
C ASN A 63 -11.99 5.68 -11.84
N GLU A 64 -12.18 6.83 -12.50
CA GLU A 64 -11.11 7.86 -12.61
C GLU A 64 -10.70 8.49 -11.29
N GLU A 65 -11.56 8.44 -10.26
CA GLU A 65 -11.34 9.09 -8.97
C GLU A 65 -11.00 8.12 -7.84
N MET A 66 -11.07 6.80 -8.07
CA MET A 66 -10.82 5.82 -7.03
C MET A 66 -10.08 4.58 -7.56
N ARG A 67 -8.98 4.25 -6.87
CA ARG A 67 -8.16 3.05 -7.09
C ARG A 67 -8.14 2.22 -5.83
N GLN A 68 -7.96 0.93 -6.00
CA GLN A 68 -7.69 0.00 -4.91
C GLN A 68 -6.49 -0.85 -5.25
N CYS A 69 -5.61 -1.05 -4.27
CA CYS A 69 -4.34 -1.72 -4.46
C CYS A 69 -4.18 -2.86 -3.46
N LEU A 70 -3.69 -3.99 -3.96
CA LEU A 70 -3.08 -5.01 -3.12
C LEU A 70 -1.63 -4.60 -2.87
N ILE A 71 -1.15 -4.72 -1.63
CA ILE A 71 0.22 -4.35 -1.27
C ILE A 71 1.01 -5.59 -0.88
N TYR A 72 2.16 -5.75 -1.51
CA TYR A 72 3.12 -6.82 -1.23
C TYR A 72 4.44 -6.25 -0.69
N ASP A 73 5.18 -7.05 0.09
CA ASP A 73 6.49 -6.67 0.63
C ASP A 73 7.62 -6.67 -0.40
N THR A 74 7.48 -7.46 -1.47
CA THR A 74 8.40 -7.53 -2.61
C THR A 74 7.61 -7.64 -3.92
N PRO A 75 8.24 -7.48 -5.10
CA PRO A 75 7.58 -7.71 -6.38
C PRO A 75 7.71 -9.16 -6.87
N GLU A 76 8.28 -10.06 -6.06
CA GLU A 76 8.58 -11.44 -6.43
C GLU A 76 7.35 -12.34 -6.33
N ALA A 77 7.43 -13.53 -6.93
CA ALA A 77 6.29 -14.46 -7.00
C ALA A 77 5.86 -15.03 -5.64
N ASP A 78 6.77 -15.07 -4.66
CA ASP A 78 6.56 -15.55 -3.30
C ASP A 78 6.33 -14.42 -2.28
N ALA A 79 6.08 -13.20 -2.77
CA ALA A 79 5.85 -12.04 -1.93
C ALA A 79 4.65 -12.22 -0.99
N LYS A 80 4.76 -11.65 0.21
CA LYS A 80 3.68 -11.65 1.20
C LYS A 80 2.70 -10.55 0.87
N LEU A 81 1.40 -10.87 0.84
CA LEU A 81 0.35 -9.86 0.83
C LEU A 81 0.32 -9.18 2.20
N ILE A 82 0.84 -7.96 2.28
CA ILE A 82 1.01 -7.24 3.55
C ILE A 82 -0.09 -6.22 3.81
N GLY A 83 -0.81 -5.75 2.79
CA GLY A 83 -1.70 -4.60 2.97
C GLY A 83 -2.68 -4.34 1.84
N LEU A 84 -3.49 -3.32 2.07
CA LEU A 84 -4.39 -2.71 1.11
C LEU A 84 -4.23 -1.19 1.14
N GLU A 85 -4.38 -0.57 -0.02
CA GLU A 85 -4.55 0.87 -0.13
C GLU A 85 -5.77 1.21 -0.96
N TYR A 86 -6.51 2.22 -0.50
CA TYR A 86 -7.48 2.94 -1.31
C TYR A 86 -6.92 4.31 -1.65
N MET A 87 -6.87 4.64 -2.94
CA MET A 87 -6.46 5.96 -3.41
C MET A 87 -7.67 6.69 -3.95
N ILE A 88 -7.88 7.94 -3.53
CA ILE A 88 -8.99 8.78 -3.99
C ILE A 88 -8.53 10.13 -4.49
N SER A 89 -9.31 10.74 -5.40
CA SER A 89 -9.09 12.11 -5.83
C SER A 89 -9.19 13.12 -4.67
N GLU A 90 -8.58 14.29 -4.84
CA GLU A 90 -8.78 15.43 -3.92
C GLU A 90 -10.27 15.75 -3.73
N ASN A 91 -11.08 15.70 -4.80
CA ASN A 91 -12.51 15.97 -4.72
C ASN A 91 -13.21 15.04 -3.73
N LEU A 92 -12.99 13.73 -3.87
CA LEU A 92 -13.57 12.74 -2.94
C LEU A 92 -13.02 12.91 -1.53
N PHE A 93 -11.72 13.16 -1.40
CA PHE A 93 -11.09 13.38 -0.09
C PHE A 93 -11.73 14.56 0.67
N LEU A 94 -12.04 15.66 -0.02
CA LEU A 94 -12.67 16.82 0.58
C LEU A 94 -14.10 16.56 1.08
N THR A 95 -14.77 15.53 0.55
CA THR A 95 -16.10 15.09 1.03
C THR A 95 -16.05 14.23 2.30
N LEU A 96 -14.87 13.75 2.69
CA LEU A 96 -14.73 12.89 3.87
C LEU A 96 -15.04 13.68 5.16
N PRO A 97 -15.61 13.01 6.18
CA PRO A 97 -15.69 13.54 7.53
C PRO A 97 -14.29 13.92 8.06
N ASP A 98 -14.21 14.94 8.90
CA ASP A 98 -12.94 15.44 9.42
C ASP A 98 -12.21 14.40 10.28
N GLU A 99 -12.95 13.53 10.96
CA GLU A 99 -12.40 12.40 11.73
C GLU A 99 -11.78 11.31 10.85
N GLU A 100 -12.17 11.22 9.58
CA GLU A 100 -11.68 10.23 8.63
C GLU A 100 -10.39 10.70 7.96
N LYS A 101 -10.27 11.98 7.64
CA LYS A 101 -9.12 12.58 6.92
C LYS A 101 -7.74 12.26 7.52
N PRO A 102 -7.54 12.20 8.86
CA PRO A 102 -6.28 11.77 9.47
C PRO A 102 -5.83 10.36 9.12
N LEU A 103 -6.73 9.51 8.63
CA LEU A 103 -6.41 8.15 8.17
C LEU A 103 -5.85 8.11 6.74
N TRP A 104 -5.72 9.26 6.10
CA TRP A 104 -5.26 9.36 4.71
C TRP A 104 -3.98 10.19 4.63
N HIS A 105 -3.08 9.83 3.73
CA HIS A 105 -1.88 10.59 3.42
C HIS A 105 -1.93 11.14 2.00
N SER A 106 -1.17 12.20 1.72
CA SER A 106 -1.04 12.73 0.35
C SER A 106 0.15 12.10 -0.35
N HIS A 107 -0.03 11.68 -1.61
CA HIS A 107 1.07 11.12 -2.42
C HIS A 107 1.98 12.19 -3.02
N LEU A 108 1.66 13.48 -2.88
CA LEU A 108 2.38 14.59 -3.51
C LEU A 108 3.90 14.48 -3.29
N TYR A 109 4.30 14.30 -2.04
CA TYR A 109 5.71 14.32 -1.69
C TYR A 109 6.45 13.09 -2.21
N GLU A 110 5.86 11.90 -2.08
CA GLU A 110 6.46 10.66 -2.55
C GLU A 110 6.72 10.69 -4.07
N VAL A 111 5.74 11.19 -4.83
CA VAL A 111 5.85 11.33 -6.29
C VAL A 111 6.94 12.34 -6.66
N LYS A 112 6.89 13.56 -6.08
CA LYS A 112 7.81 14.64 -6.43
C LYS A 112 9.23 14.41 -5.95
N SER A 113 9.40 13.70 -4.84
CA SER A 113 10.73 13.37 -4.32
C SER A 113 11.47 12.33 -5.17
N GLY A 114 10.79 11.71 -6.14
CA GLY A 114 11.31 10.67 -7.02
C GLY A 114 11.28 9.27 -6.40
N VAL A 115 10.87 9.16 -5.13
CA VAL A 115 10.92 7.94 -4.32
C VAL A 115 9.81 6.96 -4.70
N LEU A 116 8.60 7.44 -4.98
CA LEU A 116 7.53 6.59 -5.54
C LEU A 116 7.69 6.51 -7.06
N PHE A 117 7.78 5.31 -7.61
CA PHE A 117 7.98 5.10 -9.06
C PHE A 117 7.22 3.88 -9.57
N MET A 118 7.14 3.76 -10.90
CA MET A 118 6.50 2.65 -11.62
C MET A 118 7.57 1.73 -12.20
N PRO A 119 7.85 0.55 -11.59
CA PRO A 119 8.91 -0.32 -12.08
C PRO A 119 8.72 -0.74 -13.54
N ARG A 120 9.78 -0.61 -14.34
CA ARG A 120 9.85 -0.99 -15.78
C ARG A 120 8.91 -0.21 -16.70
N VAL A 121 8.31 0.90 -16.26
CA VAL A 121 7.48 1.76 -17.10
C VAL A 121 8.34 2.87 -17.73
N PRO A 122 8.24 3.11 -19.05
CA PRO A 122 8.99 4.20 -19.71
C PRO A 122 8.64 5.58 -19.15
N GLY A 123 9.65 6.43 -18.99
CA GLY A 123 9.54 7.73 -18.32
C GLY A 123 8.37 8.64 -18.76
N PRO A 124 8.07 8.83 -20.06
CA PRO A 124 6.93 9.65 -20.47
C PRO A 124 5.57 9.08 -20.02
N ILE A 125 5.42 7.75 -20.02
CA ILE A 125 4.19 7.05 -19.60
C ILE A 125 4.09 7.11 -18.08
N GLU A 126 5.19 6.82 -17.38
CA GLU A 126 5.27 6.92 -15.93
C GLU A 126 4.90 8.34 -15.47
N ARG A 127 5.48 9.37 -16.08
CA ARG A 127 5.19 10.77 -15.75
C ARG A 127 3.70 11.09 -15.86
N HIS A 128 3.02 10.58 -16.88
CA HIS A 128 1.58 10.80 -17.05
C HIS A 128 0.76 10.14 -15.93
N GLY A 129 1.09 8.88 -15.59
CA GLY A 129 0.45 8.18 -14.47
C GLY A 129 0.69 8.89 -13.14
N LEU A 130 1.93 9.28 -12.89
CA LEU A 130 2.33 9.94 -11.65
C LEU A 130 1.80 11.36 -11.51
N ASP A 131 1.56 12.11 -12.60
CA ASP A 131 0.86 13.41 -12.53
C ASP A 131 -0.56 13.27 -11.96
N LYS A 132 -1.24 12.14 -12.22
CA LYS A 132 -2.52 11.84 -11.57
C LYS A 132 -2.31 11.46 -10.10
N VAL A 133 -1.37 10.55 -9.80
CA VAL A 133 -1.10 10.09 -8.42
C VAL A 133 -0.68 11.24 -7.50
N CYS A 134 0.07 12.22 -8.01
CA CYS A 134 0.51 13.40 -7.26
C CYS A 134 -0.64 14.21 -6.63
N LYS A 135 -1.87 14.05 -7.14
CA LYS A 135 -3.08 14.79 -6.76
C LYS A 135 -4.05 13.97 -5.91
N THR A 136 -3.68 12.76 -5.51
CA THR A 136 -4.56 11.85 -4.76
C THR A 136 -4.15 11.73 -3.30
N TYR A 137 -5.05 11.15 -2.52
CA TYR A 137 -4.85 10.77 -1.13
C TYR A 137 -5.01 9.25 -0.98
N GLY A 138 -4.16 8.63 -0.14
CA GLY A 138 -4.12 7.19 0.09
C GLY A 138 -4.50 6.83 1.53
N LYS A 139 -5.39 5.84 1.72
CA LYS A 139 -5.63 5.18 3.01
C LYS A 139 -5.06 3.78 2.97
N THR A 140 -3.97 3.59 3.71
CA THR A 140 -3.18 2.37 3.66
C THR A 140 -3.21 1.65 4.99
N ILE A 141 -3.55 0.36 4.94
CA ILE A 141 -3.57 -0.53 6.11
C ILE A 141 -2.67 -1.73 5.82
N HIS A 142 -1.69 -1.97 6.70
CA HIS A 142 -0.90 -3.20 6.68
C HIS A 142 -1.43 -4.21 7.69
N PHE A 143 -1.64 -5.44 7.26
CA PHE A 143 -2.03 -6.59 8.06
C PHE A 143 -0.82 -7.42 8.54
N TRP A 144 0.34 -7.27 7.90
CA TRP A 144 1.57 -7.95 8.27
C TRP A 144 2.71 -6.96 8.50
N GLN A 145 3.27 -6.97 9.72
CA GLN A 145 4.41 -6.17 10.11
C GLN A 145 5.74 -6.84 9.76
N VAL A 146 6.05 -6.96 8.46
CA VAL A 146 7.22 -7.73 7.97
C VAL A 146 8.57 -7.21 8.48
N ASP A 147 8.67 -5.94 8.86
CA ASP A 147 9.87 -5.34 9.45
C ASP A 147 10.21 -5.90 10.85
N LYS A 148 9.24 -6.51 11.54
CA LYS A 148 9.50 -7.20 12.81
C LYS A 148 10.18 -8.55 12.65
N GLY A 149 10.20 -9.09 11.43
CA GLY A 149 10.73 -10.43 11.15
C GLY A 149 9.79 -11.58 11.55
N ASP A 150 8.54 -11.28 11.91
CA ASP A 150 7.54 -12.32 12.20
C ASP A 150 7.24 -13.14 10.93
N ASN A 151 7.19 -14.46 11.09
CA ASN A 151 6.97 -15.41 10.00
C ASN A 151 5.47 -15.63 9.65
N LEU A 152 4.58 -15.02 10.43
CA LEU A 152 3.12 -14.96 10.21
C LEU A 152 2.63 -13.52 10.44
N PRO A 153 1.45 -13.13 9.91
CA PRO A 153 0.87 -11.80 10.10
C PRO A 153 0.31 -11.61 11.52
N LEU A 154 1.19 -11.39 12.49
CA LEU A 154 0.83 -11.21 13.90
C LEU A 154 0.45 -9.75 14.22
N GLY A 155 -0.47 -9.60 15.17
CA GLY A 155 -0.89 -8.31 15.71
C GLY A 155 -2.06 -7.67 14.96
N LEU A 156 -2.34 -6.41 15.31
CA LEU A 156 -3.45 -5.67 14.70
C LEU A 156 -3.04 -5.07 13.35
N PRO A 157 -4.00 -4.91 12.42
CA PRO A 157 -3.79 -4.09 11.24
C PRO A 157 -3.30 -2.70 11.67
N GLN A 158 -2.30 -2.19 10.97
CA GLN A 158 -1.67 -0.90 11.26
C GLN A 158 -2.02 0.10 10.16
N LEU A 159 -2.38 1.31 10.59
CA LEU A 159 -2.47 2.45 9.69
C LEU A 159 -1.06 2.82 9.22
N MET A 160 -0.90 2.99 7.92
CA MET A 160 0.36 3.40 7.31
C MET A 160 0.28 4.82 6.75
N MET A 161 1.41 5.50 6.79
CA MET A 161 1.62 6.85 6.26
C MET A 161 2.75 6.83 5.24
N ALA A 162 2.85 7.94 4.50
CA ALA A 162 3.82 8.15 3.43
C ALA A 162 4.93 9.14 3.84
N LEU A 163 5.93 9.29 2.95
CA LEU A 163 6.83 10.43 3.04
C LEU A 163 6.08 11.76 2.89
N THR A 164 6.54 12.75 3.63
CA THR A 164 5.98 14.12 3.65
C THR A 164 7.05 15.20 3.49
N ARG A 165 8.33 14.86 3.68
CA ARG A 165 9.48 15.77 3.61
C ARG A 165 10.79 15.00 3.47
N ASP A 166 11.87 15.74 3.19
CA ASP A 166 13.22 15.20 3.08
C ASP A 166 13.73 14.67 4.42
N GLY A 167 14.66 13.72 4.36
CA GLY A 167 15.30 13.12 5.54
C GLY A 167 14.44 12.08 6.28
N GLN A 168 13.30 11.65 5.71
CA GLN A 168 12.48 10.59 6.32
C GLN A 168 12.86 9.18 5.84
N LEU A 169 13.26 9.01 4.57
CA LEU A 169 13.65 7.71 4.04
C LEU A 169 14.96 7.25 4.67
N ASP A 170 15.01 5.99 5.12
CA ASP A 170 16.27 5.36 5.50
C ASP A 170 17.21 5.27 4.29
N GLU A 171 18.43 5.81 4.42
CA GLU A 171 19.32 5.95 3.27
C GLU A 171 19.81 4.61 2.72
N GLU A 172 20.00 3.61 3.58
CA GLU A 172 20.47 2.29 3.14
C GLU A 172 19.36 1.56 2.39
N LEU A 173 18.14 1.60 2.92
CA LEU A 173 16.94 1.10 2.26
C LEU A 173 16.73 1.77 0.89
N GLY A 174 16.83 3.09 0.83
CA GLY A 174 16.70 3.84 -0.42
C GLY A 174 17.76 3.44 -1.46
N ARG A 175 19.03 3.36 -1.05
CA ARG A 175 20.13 2.96 -1.94
C ARG A 175 19.99 1.52 -2.45
N ASP A 176 19.49 0.61 -1.62
CA ASP A 176 19.22 -0.77 -2.03
C ASP A 176 18.16 -0.83 -3.14
N VAL A 177 17.07 -0.07 -2.98
CA VAL A 177 15.97 0.00 -3.96
C VAL A 177 16.45 0.63 -5.28
N GLU A 178 17.17 1.76 -5.21
CA GLU A 178 17.77 2.40 -6.39
C GLU A 178 18.64 1.39 -7.18
N LYS A 179 19.46 0.63 -6.47
CA LYS A 179 20.32 -0.40 -7.06
C LYS A 179 19.52 -1.56 -7.66
N ARG A 180 18.52 -2.10 -6.96
CA ARG A 180 17.71 -3.23 -7.44
C ARG A 180 16.91 -2.89 -8.69
N PHE A 181 16.37 -1.68 -8.77
CA PHE A 181 15.53 -1.25 -9.88
C PHE A 181 16.27 -0.46 -10.96
N GLY A 182 17.54 -0.11 -10.73
CA GLY A 182 18.32 0.72 -11.67
C GLY A 182 17.75 2.12 -11.83
N VAL A 183 17.11 2.65 -10.78
CA VAL A 183 16.49 3.98 -10.75
C VAL A 183 17.37 4.93 -9.94
N SER A 184 17.23 6.24 -10.19
CA SER A 184 17.83 7.27 -9.34
C SER A 184 16.73 8.22 -8.87
N PHE A 185 16.44 8.21 -7.57
CA PHE A 185 15.41 9.05 -6.97
C PHE A 185 15.70 10.52 -7.20
N GLU A 186 16.97 10.95 -7.12
CA GLU A 186 17.34 12.34 -7.41
C GLU A 186 17.09 12.73 -8.88
N LYS A 187 17.40 11.85 -9.83
CA LYS A 187 17.08 12.13 -11.25
C LYS A 187 15.58 12.19 -11.48
N GLU A 188 14.82 11.29 -10.85
CA GLU A 188 13.36 11.30 -10.93
C GLU A 188 12.76 12.55 -10.27
N ARG A 189 13.30 13.00 -9.14
CA ARG A 189 12.95 14.27 -8.48
C ARG A 189 13.10 15.45 -9.44
N VAL A 190 14.26 15.57 -10.08
CA VAL A 190 14.52 16.66 -11.05
C VAL A 190 13.53 16.61 -12.22
N LYS A 191 13.27 15.42 -12.78
CA LYS A 191 12.29 15.27 -13.87
C LYS A 191 10.88 15.68 -13.42
N ARG A 192 10.54 15.49 -12.16
CA ARG A 192 9.18 15.68 -11.60
C ARG A 192 8.99 17.01 -10.86
N ALA A 193 9.98 17.91 -10.92
CA ALA A 193 9.92 19.22 -10.25
C ALA A 193 8.66 20.04 -10.60
N GLU A 194 8.25 19.99 -11.87
CA GLU A 194 7.08 20.70 -12.42
C GLU A 194 5.73 20.03 -12.12
N LEU A 195 5.71 18.83 -11.53
CA LEU A 195 4.44 18.21 -11.14
C LEU A 195 3.79 19.02 -10.02
N THR A 196 2.46 19.14 -10.09
CA THR A 196 1.64 19.83 -9.11
C THR A 196 0.85 18.82 -8.27
N GLY A 197 0.59 19.19 -7.02
CA GLY A 197 -0.21 18.38 -6.11
C GLY A 197 -1.69 18.72 -6.15
N PRO A 198 -2.43 18.39 -5.08
CA PRO A 198 -3.82 18.80 -4.91
C PRO A 198 -3.98 20.32 -5.11
N THR A 199 -5.08 20.70 -5.77
CA THR A 199 -5.43 22.07 -6.18
C THR A 199 -5.45 23.04 -4.99
N HIS A 200 -5.92 22.58 -3.85
CA HIS A 200 -6.04 23.36 -2.62
C HIS A 200 -4.83 23.20 -1.69
N GLY A 201 -3.77 22.56 -2.17
CA GLY A 201 -2.64 22.13 -1.35
C GLY A 201 -2.97 20.90 -0.51
N ILE A 202 -1.98 20.39 0.22
CA ILE A 202 -2.19 19.26 1.14
C ILE A 202 -3.11 19.72 2.27
N HIS A 203 -4.24 19.03 2.44
CA HIS A 203 -5.19 19.34 3.49
C HIS A 203 -4.57 19.14 4.89
N PRO A 204 -4.76 20.06 5.85
CA PRO A 204 -4.07 20.02 7.15
C PRO A 204 -4.45 18.82 8.03
N LEU A 205 -5.62 18.21 7.79
CA LEU A 205 -6.03 16.97 8.48
C LEU A 205 -5.49 15.69 7.84
N ALA A 206 -4.90 15.75 6.64
CA ALA A 206 -4.23 14.58 6.06
C ALA A 206 -2.91 14.30 6.80
N ASN A 207 -2.24 13.20 6.44
CA ASN A 207 -0.97 12.77 7.03
C ASN A 207 -1.06 12.68 8.58
N GLY A 208 -2.19 12.20 9.09
CA GLY A 208 -2.45 12.07 10.53
C GLY A 208 -2.69 13.40 11.28
N GLY A 209 -2.90 14.52 10.59
CA GLY A 209 -3.13 15.82 11.23
C GLY A 209 -1.96 16.28 12.13
N GLY A 210 -0.74 15.83 11.82
CA GLY A 210 0.46 16.09 12.61
C GLY A 210 0.60 15.23 13.88
N LYS A 211 -0.22 14.20 14.05
CA LYS A 211 -0.17 13.27 15.19
C LYS A 211 0.03 11.83 14.74
N GLY A 212 0.56 11.02 15.65
CA GLY A 212 0.62 9.58 15.47
C GLY A 212 -0.71 8.89 15.80
N LEU A 213 -1.12 7.92 14.98
CA LEU A 213 -2.35 7.14 15.18
C LEU A 213 -2.03 5.65 15.25
N ILE A 214 -2.47 5.00 16.34
CA ILE A 214 -2.27 3.57 16.57
C ILE A 214 -3.62 2.86 16.81
N PRO A 215 -3.94 1.81 16.04
CA PRO A 215 -5.10 0.96 16.29
C PRO A 215 -4.99 0.25 17.66
N LYS A 216 -6.10 0.22 18.40
CA LYS A 216 -6.21 -0.48 19.68
C LYS A 216 -7.46 -1.35 19.71
N LEU A 217 -7.31 -2.59 20.17
CA LEU A 217 -8.45 -3.42 20.51
C LEU A 217 -9.09 -2.93 21.81
N ARG A 218 -10.41 -3.06 21.87
CA ARG A 218 -11.20 -2.84 23.06
C ARG A 218 -12.26 -3.93 23.14
N GLU A 219 -12.44 -4.48 24.33
CA GLU A 219 -13.53 -5.40 24.62
C GLU A 219 -14.87 -4.66 24.57
N VAL A 220 -15.84 -5.27 23.91
CA VAL A 220 -17.22 -4.80 23.81
C VAL A 220 -18.14 -6.02 23.90
N ASP A 221 -19.36 -5.82 24.39
CA ASP A 221 -20.34 -6.89 24.42
C ASP A 221 -20.60 -7.42 23.01
N CYS A 222 -20.51 -8.74 22.85
CA CYS A 222 -20.92 -9.39 21.61
C CYS A 222 -22.45 -9.30 21.51
N LYS A 223 -22.94 -8.48 20.57
CA LYS A 223 -24.39 -8.35 20.34
C LYS A 223 -24.95 -9.74 20.01
N PRO A 224 -26.02 -10.18 20.68
CA PRO A 224 -26.65 -11.45 20.32
C PRO A 224 -27.08 -11.37 18.85
N ALA A 225 -26.77 -12.40 18.06
CA ALA A 225 -27.55 -12.63 16.86
C ALA A 225 -28.97 -12.94 17.33
N ASP A 226 -30.00 -12.26 16.81
CA ASP A 226 -31.38 -12.69 17.00
C ASP A 226 -31.41 -14.19 16.74
N SER A 227 -31.73 -14.96 17.78
CA SER A 227 -31.57 -16.40 17.76
C SER A 227 -32.48 -16.96 16.68
N VAL A 228 -31.93 -17.30 15.51
CA VAL A 228 -32.58 -18.27 14.64
C VAL A 228 -32.61 -19.56 15.47
N PRO A 229 -33.78 -20.12 15.80
CA PRO A 229 -33.83 -21.34 16.58
C PRO A 229 -33.03 -22.39 15.81
N ARG A 230 -32.02 -22.96 16.48
CA ARG A 230 -31.28 -24.11 15.96
C ARG A 230 -32.30 -25.23 15.78
N VAL A 231 -32.78 -25.40 14.55
CA VAL A 231 -33.47 -26.63 14.17
C VAL A 231 -32.36 -27.65 13.98
N PHE A 232 -32.03 -28.36 15.06
CA PHE A 232 -31.37 -29.65 14.94
C PHE A 232 -32.39 -30.60 14.31
N VAL A 233 -32.11 -31.08 13.09
CA VAL A 233 -32.62 -32.36 12.57
C VAL A 233 -31.41 -33.23 12.29
#